data_AF-A0A9J6H5C8-F1
#
_entry.id   AF-A0A9J6H5C8-F1
#
_cell.length_a   1.000
_cell.length_b   1.000
_cell.length_c   1.000
_cell.angle_alpha   90.00
_cell.angle_beta   90.00
_cell.angle_gamma   90.00
#
_symmetry.space_group_name_H-M   'P 1'
#
loop_
_entity.id
_entity.type
_entity.pdbx_description
1 polymer ?
#
loop_
_entity_poly.entity_id
_entity_poly.type
_entity_poly.pdbx_seq_one_letter_code
_entity_poly.pdbx_strand_id
1 'polypeptide(L)'
;MRALSTCPRHKYKGSSKDVSLSFASYESTQAEDDDKPPIVILHGLFGSKNNWKSLSKAMVNATRRKVYALDARNHGESPHTQDMDYILMANDLDLFCKERGLRKVAVIGHSMGGRTAMTFALTRPSMVERLVVVDVAPTTMPSTVLDDNILAKHIESMEMVLPQLSPDMSSPAARKEAERILTSFIPEEGVRKFLLSSLQKGERLYEWQFNLQGLKRNLANIITMHDLKGLSYDEDVLFVCGANSPYVR
;
A
#
# COMPACT_ATOMS: atom_id res chain seq x y z
N MET A 1 27.84 0.26 33.77
CA MET A 1 27.32 -0.66 32.72
C MET A 1 25.83 -0.84 32.93
N ARG A 2 24.98 -0.21 32.11
CA ARG A 2 23.53 -0.41 32.16
C ARG A 2 23.16 -1.50 31.15
N ALA A 3 22.56 -2.57 31.64
CA ALA A 3 22.06 -3.67 30.82
C ALA A 3 20.89 -3.18 29.96
N LEU A 4 20.97 -3.44 28.65
CA LEU A 4 19.90 -3.24 27.69
C LEU A 4 18.77 -4.23 28.02
N SER A 5 17.63 -3.71 28.48
CA SER A 5 16.40 -4.47 28.62
C SER A 5 15.87 -4.79 27.23
N THR A 6 15.87 -6.07 26.88
CA THR A 6 15.27 -6.58 25.64
C THR A 6 13.75 -6.54 25.76
N CYS A 7 13.09 -5.73 24.93
CA CYS A 7 11.64 -5.74 24.81
C CYS A 7 11.14 -7.16 24.45
N PRO A 8 10.04 -7.65 25.04
CA PRO A 8 9.51 -8.96 24.74
C PRO A 8 8.92 -8.98 23.33
N ARG A 9 9.48 -9.84 22.46
CA ARG A 9 8.88 -10.21 21.16
C ARG A 9 7.48 -10.77 21.42
N HIS A 10 6.45 -9.96 21.16
CA HIS A 10 5.08 -10.45 21.11
C HIS A 10 4.99 -11.49 19.99
N LYS A 11 4.82 -12.76 20.37
CA LYS A 11 4.56 -13.86 19.44
C LYS A 11 3.13 -13.69 18.90
N TYR A 12 3.01 -13.05 17.74
CA TYR A 12 1.76 -13.00 17.00
C TYR A 12 1.44 -14.42 16.48
N LYS A 13 0.29 -14.96 16.89
CA LYS A 13 -0.29 -16.20 16.36
C LYS A 13 -1.11 -15.84 15.11
N GLY A 14 -0.44 -15.78 13.96
CA GLY A 14 -1.07 -15.73 12.64
C GLY A 14 -0.17 -16.46 11.65
N SER A 15 -0.63 -17.58 11.11
CA SER A 15 0.19 -18.57 10.38
C SER A 15 0.47 -18.22 8.91
N SER A 16 0.41 -16.95 8.52
CA SER A 16 0.75 -16.55 7.15
C SER A 16 2.25 -16.30 7.03
N LYS A 17 2.89 -16.94 6.06
CA LYS A 17 4.30 -16.67 5.74
C LYS A 17 4.43 -15.28 5.10
N ASP A 18 5.54 -14.61 5.39
CA ASP A 18 5.97 -13.41 4.66
C ASP A 18 6.08 -13.73 3.16
N VAL A 19 5.79 -12.75 2.30
CA VAL A 19 5.78 -12.94 0.84
C VAL A 19 6.79 -12.04 0.13
N SER A 20 7.44 -12.58 -0.90
CA SER A 20 8.35 -11.80 -1.75
C SER A 20 7.54 -10.83 -2.61
N LEU A 21 7.76 -9.53 -2.40
CA LEU A 21 7.00 -8.48 -3.07
C LEU A 21 7.52 -8.22 -4.49
N SER A 22 6.57 -8.05 -5.41
CA SER A 22 6.81 -7.51 -6.74
C SER A 22 7.07 -6.01 -6.67
N PHE A 23 7.92 -5.51 -7.57
CA PHE A 23 8.35 -4.12 -7.54
C PHE A 23 8.72 -3.59 -8.92
N ALA A 24 8.88 -2.27 -8.99
CA ALA A 24 9.55 -1.56 -10.07
C ALA A 24 10.68 -0.72 -9.47
N SER A 25 11.87 -0.76 -10.09
CA SER A 25 13.03 0.03 -9.68
C SER A 25 13.29 1.16 -10.66
N TYR A 26 13.73 2.30 -10.13
CA TYR A 26 14.09 3.50 -10.88
C TYR A 26 15.41 4.03 -10.34
N GLU A 27 16.35 4.33 -11.22
CA GLU A 27 17.69 4.82 -10.86
C GLU A 27 18.21 5.80 -11.92
N SER A 28 19.19 6.62 -11.54
CA SER A 28 19.80 7.62 -12.41
C SER A 28 20.80 6.94 -13.35
N THR A 29 20.91 7.39 -14.60
CA THR A 29 21.94 6.92 -15.54
C THR A 29 23.27 7.67 -15.40
N GLN A 30 23.33 8.68 -14.54
CA GLN A 30 24.53 9.45 -14.23
C GLN A 30 25.27 8.82 -13.04
N ALA A 31 26.61 8.80 -13.08
CA ALA A 31 27.47 8.22 -12.05
C ALA A 31 27.08 8.72 -10.64
N GLU A 32 26.98 7.77 -9.70
CA GLU A 32 26.41 7.98 -8.37
C GLU A 32 27.40 8.61 -7.38
N ASP A 33 26.83 9.39 -6.46
CA ASP A 33 27.42 9.70 -5.15
C ASP A 33 26.73 8.73 -4.16
N ASP A 34 27.30 7.53 -4.02
CA ASP A 34 26.60 6.28 -3.67
C ASP A 34 26.56 5.96 -2.17
N ASP A 35 26.10 6.88 -1.34
CA ASP A 35 26.02 6.63 0.12
C ASP A 35 24.64 6.89 0.74
N LYS A 36 23.64 7.27 -0.09
CA LYS A 36 22.28 7.56 0.39
C LYS A 36 21.39 6.32 0.31
N PRO A 37 20.70 5.95 1.41
CA PRO A 37 19.71 4.87 1.38
C PRO A 37 18.65 5.05 0.29
N PRO A 38 18.23 3.97 -0.39
CA PRO A 38 17.21 4.04 -1.42
C PRO A 38 15.85 4.41 -0.82
N ILE A 39 14.97 4.90 -1.67
CA ILE A 39 13.57 5.21 -1.32
C ILE A 39 12.70 4.01 -1.66
N VAL A 40 11.88 3.56 -0.71
CA VAL A 40 10.85 2.55 -0.93
C VAL A 40 9.47 3.21 -0.85
N ILE A 41 8.63 2.98 -1.85
CA ILE A 41 7.29 3.55 -1.97
C ILE A 41 6.24 2.45 -1.84
N LEU A 42 5.27 2.66 -0.96
CA LEU A 42 4.12 1.79 -0.69
C LEU A 42 2.81 2.49 -1.10
N HIS A 43 2.05 1.88 -2.00
CA HIS A 43 0.78 2.41 -2.49
C HIS A 43 -0.37 2.27 -1.47
N GLY A 44 -1.49 2.94 -1.76
CA GLY A 44 -2.73 2.83 -0.98
C GLY A 44 -3.60 1.64 -1.41
N LEU A 45 -4.68 1.38 -0.67
CA LEU A 45 -5.63 0.30 -0.96
C LEU A 45 -6.17 0.40 -2.40
N PHE A 46 -6.31 -0.73 -3.08
CA PHE A 46 -6.72 -0.87 -4.50
C PHE A 46 -5.69 -0.36 -5.54
N GLY A 47 -4.60 0.23 -5.09
CA GLY A 47 -3.52 0.71 -5.95
C GLY A 47 -2.51 -0.37 -6.33
N SER A 48 -1.46 0.07 -7.01
CA SER A 48 -0.28 -0.72 -7.38
C SER A 48 0.96 0.17 -7.51
N LYS A 49 2.14 -0.42 -7.66
CA LYS A 49 3.41 0.24 -7.97
C LYS A 49 3.32 1.18 -9.17
N ASN A 50 2.44 0.87 -10.14
CA ASN A 50 2.27 1.67 -11.35
C ASN A 50 1.70 3.07 -11.07
N ASN A 51 0.92 3.25 -10.00
CA ASN A 51 0.40 4.57 -9.62
C ASN A 51 1.53 5.57 -9.27
N TRP A 52 2.72 5.06 -8.93
CA TRP A 52 3.85 5.88 -8.47
C TRP A 52 4.91 6.11 -9.54
N LYS A 53 4.76 5.55 -10.75
CA LYS A 53 5.78 5.57 -11.81
C LYS A 53 6.35 6.96 -12.10
N SER A 54 5.48 7.95 -12.31
CA SER A 54 5.92 9.32 -12.63
C SER A 54 6.60 9.99 -11.44
N LEU A 55 6.10 9.79 -10.22
CA LEU A 55 6.71 10.34 -9.02
C LEU A 55 8.06 9.68 -8.74
N SER A 56 8.20 8.36 -8.89
CA SER A 56 9.47 7.66 -8.71
C SER A 56 10.56 8.23 -9.60
N LYS A 57 10.26 8.51 -10.88
CA LYS A 57 11.21 9.16 -11.80
C LYS A 57 11.56 10.58 -11.35
N ALA A 58 10.59 11.36 -10.92
CA ALA A 58 10.83 12.70 -10.39
C ALA A 58 11.72 12.66 -9.13
N MET A 59 11.50 11.68 -8.25
CA MET A 59 12.28 11.48 -7.02
C MET A 59 13.71 11.06 -7.30
N VAL A 60 13.93 10.16 -8.28
CA VAL A 60 15.29 9.82 -8.75
C VAL A 60 16.01 11.09 -9.20
N ASN A 61 15.37 11.92 -10.03
CA ASN A 61 15.97 13.16 -10.54
C ASN A 61 16.28 14.17 -9.43
N ALA A 62 15.36 14.34 -8.47
CA ALA A 62 15.48 15.32 -7.41
C ALA A 62 16.48 14.90 -6.30
N THR A 63 16.53 13.61 -5.97
CA THR A 63 17.28 13.12 -4.80
C THR A 63 18.54 12.35 -5.15
N ARG A 64 18.65 11.90 -6.40
CA ARG A 64 19.68 10.96 -6.90
C ARG A 64 19.69 9.62 -6.17
N ARG A 65 18.63 9.28 -5.44
CA ARG A 65 18.46 7.98 -4.78
C ARG A 65 17.78 7.00 -5.72
N LYS A 66 18.18 5.73 -5.65
CA LYS A 66 17.42 4.63 -6.21
C LYS A 66 16.04 4.56 -5.55
N VAL A 67 15.00 4.31 -6.35
CA VAL A 67 13.61 4.23 -5.89
C VAL A 67 13.04 2.86 -6.22
N TYR A 68 12.41 2.22 -5.24
CA TYR A 68 11.62 1.01 -5.40
C TYR A 68 10.14 1.33 -5.13
N ALA A 69 9.27 1.13 -6.12
CA ALA A 69 7.82 1.14 -5.91
C ALA A 69 7.34 -0.32 -5.81
N LEU A 70 6.71 -0.67 -4.69
CA LEU A 70 6.31 -2.06 -4.40
C LEU A 70 4.82 -2.25 -4.63
N ASP A 71 4.44 -3.45 -5.08
CA ASP A 71 3.08 -3.94 -4.91
C ASP A 71 2.97 -4.60 -3.53
N ALA A 72 1.99 -4.21 -2.72
CA ALA A 72 1.71 -4.86 -1.45
C ALA A 72 1.14 -6.28 -1.68
N ARG A 73 1.18 -7.16 -0.67
CA ARG A 73 0.40 -8.41 -0.72
C ARG A 73 -1.06 -8.14 -1.11
N ASN A 74 -1.68 -9.07 -1.81
CA ASN A 74 -3.04 -8.93 -2.37
C ASN A 74 -3.20 -7.80 -3.41
N HIS A 75 -2.13 -7.22 -3.93
CA HIS A 75 -2.17 -6.17 -4.96
C HIS A 75 -1.14 -6.43 -6.06
N GLY A 76 -1.45 -5.93 -7.25
CA GLY A 76 -0.60 -5.97 -8.43
C GLY A 76 -0.09 -7.37 -8.73
N GLU A 77 1.23 -7.48 -8.88
CA GLU A 77 1.90 -8.73 -9.19
C GLU A 77 2.47 -9.43 -7.94
N SER A 78 2.22 -8.89 -6.75
CA SER A 78 2.63 -9.52 -5.49
C SER A 78 1.68 -10.67 -5.12
N PRO A 79 2.13 -11.65 -4.31
CA PRO A 79 1.30 -12.80 -3.97
C PRO A 79 -0.06 -12.44 -3.34
N HIS A 80 -1.10 -13.12 -3.81
CA HIS A 80 -2.46 -13.04 -3.25
C HIS A 80 -2.61 -14.07 -2.13
N THR A 81 -2.83 -13.59 -0.90
CA THR A 81 -2.85 -14.38 0.33
C THR A 81 -4.22 -14.34 1.00
N GLN A 82 -4.47 -15.28 1.91
CA GLN A 82 -5.70 -15.30 2.70
C GLN A 82 -5.71 -14.21 3.78
N ASP A 83 -4.55 -13.95 4.39
CA ASP A 83 -4.40 -13.02 5.51
C ASP A 83 -3.69 -11.75 5.08
N MET A 84 -4.16 -10.63 5.63
CA MET A 84 -3.58 -9.31 5.42
C MET A 84 -3.81 -8.44 6.64
N ASP A 85 -2.72 -7.92 7.18
CA ASP A 85 -2.72 -6.96 8.27
C ASP A 85 -1.42 -6.12 8.22
N TYR A 86 -1.29 -5.10 9.06
CA TYR A 86 -0.12 -4.20 8.99
C TYR A 86 1.19 -4.83 9.49
N ILE A 87 1.14 -5.76 10.44
CA ILE A 87 2.35 -6.50 10.88
C ILE A 87 2.87 -7.35 9.73
N LEU A 88 1.98 -8.09 9.08
CA LEU A 88 2.27 -8.94 7.94
C LEU A 88 2.86 -8.13 6.77
N MET A 89 2.28 -6.98 6.42
CA MET A 89 2.83 -6.10 5.38
C MET A 89 4.18 -5.49 5.77
N ALA A 90 4.40 -5.17 7.04
CA ALA A 90 5.71 -4.69 7.52
C ALA A 90 6.77 -5.80 7.47
N ASN A 91 6.38 -7.06 7.72
CA ASN A 91 7.29 -8.20 7.56
C ASN A 91 7.64 -8.43 6.08
N ASP A 92 6.69 -8.28 5.16
CA ASP A 92 6.98 -8.40 3.72
C ASP A 92 7.98 -7.33 3.26
N LEU A 93 7.86 -6.11 3.77
CA LEU A 93 8.82 -5.03 3.51
C LEU A 93 10.21 -5.35 4.09
N ASP A 94 10.27 -5.93 5.29
CA ASP A 94 11.52 -6.40 5.90
C ASP A 94 12.17 -7.52 5.05
N LEU A 95 11.37 -8.48 4.59
CA LEU A 95 11.82 -9.53 3.67
C LEU A 95 12.31 -8.94 2.36
N PHE A 96 11.58 -7.99 1.77
CA PHE A 96 12.00 -7.28 0.57
C PHE A 96 13.37 -6.63 0.77
N CYS A 97 13.59 -5.92 1.87
CA CYS A 97 14.88 -5.27 2.16
C CYS A 97 16.01 -6.30 2.27
N LYS A 98 15.79 -7.42 2.97
CA LYS A 98 16.78 -8.49 3.12
C LYS A 98 17.15 -9.14 1.78
N GLU A 99 16.16 -9.45 0.95
CA GLU A 99 16.36 -10.05 -0.37
C GLU A 99 17.22 -9.14 -1.30
N ARG A 100 17.22 -7.82 -1.09
CA ARG A 100 18.04 -6.85 -1.85
C ARG A 100 19.29 -6.38 -1.09
N GLY A 101 19.59 -6.93 0.09
CA GLY A 101 20.73 -6.50 0.91
C GLY A 101 20.64 -5.06 1.42
N LEU A 102 19.44 -4.49 1.52
CA LEU A 102 19.22 -3.12 1.99
C LEU A 102 19.32 -3.07 3.52
N ARG A 103 20.26 -2.28 4.04
CA ARG A 103 20.46 -2.11 5.50
C ARG A 103 19.68 -0.94 6.08
N LYS A 104 19.34 0.04 5.27
CA LYS A 104 18.54 1.21 5.63
C LYS A 104 17.79 1.69 4.39
N VAL A 105 16.60 2.26 4.57
CA VAL A 105 15.76 2.81 3.48
C VAL A 105 15.04 4.06 3.95
N ALA A 106 14.77 5.00 3.05
CA ALA A 106 13.73 6.01 3.25
C ALA A 106 12.39 5.42 2.79
N VAL A 107 11.31 5.60 3.55
CA VAL A 107 10.02 4.98 3.22
C VAL A 107 8.97 6.05 2.98
N ILE A 108 8.23 5.92 1.88
CA ILE A 108 7.06 6.73 1.56
C ILE A 108 5.86 5.80 1.50
N GLY A 109 4.81 6.11 2.24
CA GLY A 109 3.59 5.30 2.23
C GLY A 109 2.34 6.16 2.13
N HIS A 110 1.43 5.79 1.22
CA HIS A 110 0.13 6.43 1.08
C HIS A 110 -1.00 5.58 1.67
N SER A 111 -1.87 6.18 2.48
CA SER A 111 -3.06 5.51 3.02
C SER A 111 -2.70 4.17 3.70
N MET A 112 -3.18 3.04 3.17
CA MET A 112 -2.75 1.70 3.58
C MET A 112 -1.22 1.55 3.65
N GLY A 113 -0.50 1.98 2.61
CA GLY A 113 0.96 1.97 2.59
C GLY A 113 1.59 2.86 3.65
N GLY A 114 0.93 3.97 4.04
CA GLY A 114 1.38 4.84 5.12
C GLY A 114 1.34 4.14 6.47
N ARG A 115 0.26 3.41 6.77
CA ARG A 115 0.16 2.59 7.98
C ARG A 115 1.13 1.41 8.00
N THR A 116 1.38 0.79 6.85
CA THR A 116 2.45 -0.21 6.70
C THR A 116 3.82 0.41 7.00
N ALA A 117 4.12 1.58 6.44
CA ALA A 117 5.38 2.28 6.66
C ALA A 117 5.57 2.69 8.13
N MET A 118 4.52 3.21 8.79
CA MET A 118 4.54 3.52 10.23
C MET A 118 4.77 2.26 11.06
N THR A 119 4.08 1.15 10.75
CA THR A 119 4.28 -0.13 11.44
C THR A 119 5.71 -0.64 11.26
N PHE A 120 6.26 -0.54 10.06
CA PHE A 120 7.64 -0.91 9.76
C PHE A 120 8.64 -0.04 10.55
N ALA A 121 8.46 1.28 10.58
CA ALA A 121 9.32 2.19 11.34
C ALA A 121 9.27 1.93 12.85
N LEU A 122 8.09 1.66 13.41
CA LEU A 122 7.93 1.35 14.85
C LEU A 122 8.55 -0.01 15.22
N THR A 123 8.47 -1.00 14.33
CA THR A 123 8.94 -2.37 14.62
C THR A 123 10.38 -2.65 14.17
N ARG A 124 10.92 -1.86 13.23
CA ARG A 124 12.30 -1.93 12.72
C ARG A 124 12.91 -0.52 12.59
N PRO A 125 12.99 0.28 13.67
CA PRO A 125 13.41 1.68 13.60
C PRO A 125 14.80 1.86 12.97
N SER A 126 15.74 0.93 13.22
CA SER A 126 17.10 0.99 12.66
C SER A 126 17.15 0.86 11.13
N MET A 127 16.11 0.31 10.50
CA MET A 127 16.02 0.12 9.05
C MET A 127 15.48 1.36 8.33
N VAL A 128 14.87 2.32 9.04
CA VAL A 128 14.19 3.46 8.42
C VAL A 128 15.02 4.73 8.63
N GLU A 129 15.54 5.29 7.55
CA GLU A 129 16.28 6.55 7.56
C GLU A 129 15.35 7.75 7.75
N ARG A 130 14.26 7.80 6.99
CA ARG A 130 13.23 8.84 7.05
C ARG A 130 11.89 8.25 6.63
N LEU A 131 10.82 8.81 7.17
CA LEU A 131 9.46 8.36 6.89
C LEU A 131 8.61 9.51 6.32
N VAL A 132 7.94 9.25 5.20
CA VAL A 132 6.91 10.13 4.64
C VAL A 132 5.58 9.39 4.64
N VAL A 133 4.59 9.95 5.34
CA VAL A 133 3.24 9.40 5.43
C VAL A 133 2.29 10.30 4.66
N VAL A 134 1.61 9.75 3.67
CA VAL A 134 0.71 10.49 2.79
C VAL A 134 -0.73 10.09 3.12
N ASP A 135 -1.50 11.07 3.58
CA ASP A 135 -2.95 11.04 3.73
C ASP A 135 -3.49 9.92 4.63
N VAL A 136 -2.81 9.67 5.76
CA VAL A 136 -3.27 8.76 6.83
C VAL A 136 -2.65 9.09 8.17
N ALA A 137 -3.32 8.71 9.26
CA ALA A 137 -2.83 8.84 10.63
C ALA A 137 -2.66 7.47 11.33
N PRO A 138 -1.80 7.37 12.36
CA PRO A 138 -1.56 6.15 13.15
C PRO A 138 -2.66 5.90 14.19
N THR A 139 -3.91 6.11 13.82
CA THR A 139 -5.09 5.91 14.66
C THR A 139 -6.17 5.17 13.86
N THR A 140 -7.22 4.71 14.54
CA THR A 140 -8.45 4.24 13.89
C THR A 140 -8.95 5.27 12.88
N MET A 141 -9.47 4.83 11.74
CA MET A 141 -10.01 5.77 10.74
C MET A 141 -11.06 6.70 11.39
N PRO A 142 -11.14 7.97 10.99
CA PRO A 142 -12.17 8.88 11.50
C PRO A 142 -13.57 8.29 11.33
N SER A 143 -14.48 8.57 12.27
CA SER A 143 -15.85 8.03 12.22
C SER A 143 -16.54 8.40 10.91
N THR A 144 -16.27 9.56 10.33
CA THR A 144 -16.81 9.94 9.02
C THR A 144 -16.43 9.00 7.87
N VAL A 145 -15.29 8.30 7.95
CA VAL A 145 -14.89 7.28 6.97
C VAL A 145 -15.54 5.93 7.31
N LEU A 146 -15.69 5.62 8.59
CA LEU A 146 -16.22 4.35 9.09
C LEU A 146 -17.75 4.27 9.01
N ASP A 147 -18.44 5.33 9.43
CA ASP A 147 -19.91 5.45 9.50
C ASP A 147 -20.53 5.35 8.11
N ASP A 148 -19.87 5.92 7.09
CA ASP A 148 -20.32 5.86 5.70
C ASP A 148 -19.97 4.52 5.02
N ASN A 149 -19.20 3.66 5.69
CA ASN A 149 -18.75 2.34 5.22
C ASN A 149 -18.22 2.36 3.77
N ILE A 150 -17.53 3.44 3.40
CA ILE A 150 -17.18 3.78 2.01
C ILE A 150 -16.37 2.64 1.36
N LEU A 151 -15.39 2.09 2.08
CA LEU A 151 -14.52 1.05 1.54
C LEU A 151 -15.27 -0.27 1.29
N ALA A 152 -16.23 -0.64 2.14
CA ALA A 152 -17.06 -1.82 1.90
C ALA A 152 -17.98 -1.60 0.68
N LYS A 153 -18.60 -0.41 0.57
CA LYS A 153 -19.42 -0.04 -0.61
C LYS A 153 -18.61 -0.10 -1.90
N HIS A 154 -17.35 0.36 -1.88
CA HIS A 154 -16.45 0.23 -3.03
C HIS A 154 -16.21 -1.24 -3.38
N ILE A 155 -15.91 -2.09 -2.40
CA ILE A 155 -15.72 -3.53 -2.60
C ILE A 155 -16.96 -4.18 -3.21
N GLU A 156 -18.14 -3.93 -2.63
CA GLU A 156 -19.42 -4.46 -3.11
C GLU A 156 -19.70 -4.01 -4.55
N SER A 157 -19.48 -2.72 -4.86
CA SER A 157 -19.67 -2.20 -6.21
C SER A 157 -18.72 -2.88 -7.23
N MET A 158 -17.48 -3.16 -6.83
CA MET A 158 -16.50 -3.87 -7.66
C MET A 158 -16.82 -5.36 -7.82
N GLU A 159 -17.46 -5.99 -6.83
CA GLU A 159 -17.99 -7.35 -6.94
C GLU A 159 -19.13 -7.41 -7.96
N MET A 160 -19.97 -6.38 -8.01
CA MET A 160 -21.07 -6.27 -8.99
C MET A 160 -20.59 -6.05 -10.43
N VAL A 161 -19.39 -5.49 -10.62
CA VAL A 161 -18.83 -5.23 -11.96
C VAL A 161 -18.47 -6.52 -12.68
N LEU A 162 -17.67 -7.40 -12.07
CA LEU A 162 -17.06 -8.53 -12.78
C LEU A 162 -18.08 -9.46 -13.49
N PRO A 163 -19.23 -9.83 -12.88
CA PRO A 163 -20.23 -10.67 -13.54
C PRO A 163 -20.88 -10.04 -14.77
N GLN A 164 -20.79 -8.72 -14.93
CA GLN A 164 -21.40 -7.97 -16.05
C GLN A 164 -20.45 -7.85 -17.25
N LEU A 165 -19.18 -8.25 -17.10
CA LEU A 165 -18.17 -8.11 -18.14
C LEU A 165 -18.03 -9.42 -18.92
N SER A 166 -18.41 -9.40 -20.19
CA SER A 166 -18.19 -10.54 -21.09
C SER A 166 -16.72 -10.66 -21.49
N PRO A 167 -16.14 -11.88 -21.57
CA PRO A 167 -14.81 -12.13 -22.13
C PRO A 167 -14.59 -11.54 -23.52
N ASP A 168 -15.63 -11.43 -24.33
CA ASP A 168 -15.55 -10.95 -25.71
C ASP A 168 -15.46 -9.43 -25.82
N MET A 169 -15.74 -8.71 -24.73
CA MET A 169 -15.58 -7.25 -24.71
C MET A 169 -14.12 -6.87 -24.94
N SER A 170 -13.91 -5.76 -25.65
CA SER A 170 -12.62 -5.08 -25.66
C SER A 170 -12.38 -4.38 -24.32
N SER A 171 -11.11 -4.19 -23.93
CA SER A 171 -10.79 -3.54 -22.66
C SER A 171 -11.40 -2.14 -22.49
N PRO A 172 -11.48 -1.29 -23.54
CA PRO A 172 -12.20 -0.02 -23.45
C PRO A 172 -13.71 -0.19 -23.20
N ALA A 173 -14.36 -1.15 -23.85
CA ALA A 173 -15.79 -1.42 -23.67
C ALA A 173 -16.09 -1.93 -22.24
N ALA A 174 -15.28 -2.86 -21.75
CA ALA A 174 -15.40 -3.37 -20.38
C ALA A 174 -15.19 -2.28 -19.33
N ARG A 175 -14.20 -1.39 -19.53
CA ARG A 175 -13.99 -0.24 -18.63
C ARG A 175 -15.17 0.73 -18.64
N LYS A 176 -15.75 1.01 -19.81
CA LYS A 176 -16.94 1.87 -19.92
C LYS A 176 -18.14 1.27 -19.19
N GLU A 177 -18.36 -0.04 -19.33
CA GLU A 177 -19.46 -0.72 -18.64
C GLU A 177 -19.23 -0.78 -17.12
N ALA A 178 -18.00 -1.09 -16.69
CA ALA A 178 -17.62 -1.03 -15.29
C ALA A 178 -17.85 0.37 -14.70
N GLU A 179 -17.45 1.43 -15.42
CA GLU A 179 -17.68 2.82 -14.98
C GLU A 179 -19.17 3.15 -14.83
N ARG A 180 -20.02 2.68 -15.76
CA ARG A 180 -21.47 2.86 -15.70
C ARG A 180 -22.05 2.26 -14.41
N ILE A 181 -21.61 1.06 -14.04
CA ILE A 181 -22.01 0.40 -12.79
C ILE A 181 -21.52 1.19 -11.58
N LEU A 182 -20.22 1.51 -11.54
CA LEU A 182 -19.59 2.22 -10.42
C LEU A 182 -20.18 3.61 -10.18
N THR A 183 -20.67 4.30 -11.21
CA THR A 183 -21.26 5.66 -11.09
C THR A 183 -22.43 5.71 -10.10
N SER A 184 -23.19 4.62 -9.96
CA SER A 184 -24.33 4.57 -9.03
C SER A 184 -23.91 4.44 -7.56
N PHE A 185 -22.66 4.06 -7.30
CA PHE A 185 -22.13 3.79 -5.96
C PHE A 185 -21.03 4.77 -5.54
N ILE A 186 -20.29 5.31 -6.50
CA ILE A 186 -19.10 6.13 -6.31
C ILE A 186 -19.28 7.40 -7.15
N PRO A 187 -19.84 8.49 -6.59
CA PRO A 187 -20.07 9.73 -7.32
C PRO A 187 -18.77 10.42 -7.74
N GLU A 188 -17.66 10.22 -7.02
CA GLU A 188 -16.36 10.81 -7.30
C GLU A 188 -15.67 10.17 -8.51
N GLU A 189 -15.61 10.89 -9.62
CA GLU A 189 -14.99 10.42 -10.87
C GLU A 189 -13.52 10.02 -10.69
N GLY A 190 -12.76 10.78 -9.88
CA GLY A 190 -11.37 10.46 -9.58
C GLY A 190 -11.20 9.09 -8.92
N VAL A 191 -12.09 8.74 -7.99
CA VAL A 191 -12.08 7.43 -7.32
C VAL A 191 -12.44 6.33 -8.31
N ARG A 192 -13.47 6.53 -9.14
CA ARG A 192 -13.83 5.55 -10.19
C ARG A 192 -12.67 5.29 -11.14
N LYS A 193 -12.04 6.34 -11.67
CA LYS A 193 -10.89 6.21 -12.58
C LYS A 193 -9.71 5.52 -11.92
N PHE A 194 -9.47 5.81 -10.64
CA PHE A 194 -8.44 5.12 -9.85
C PHE A 194 -8.71 3.62 -9.75
N LEU A 195 -9.92 3.20 -9.36
CA LEU A 195 -10.27 1.78 -9.27
C LEU A 195 -10.18 1.09 -10.65
N LEU A 196 -10.71 1.72 -11.69
CA LEU A 196 -10.70 1.19 -13.07
C LEU A 196 -9.28 1.07 -13.66
N SER A 197 -8.29 1.76 -13.10
CA SER A 197 -6.88 1.58 -13.49
C SER A 197 -6.36 0.17 -13.19
N SER A 198 -6.99 -0.52 -12.23
CA SER A 198 -6.67 -1.88 -11.82
C SER A 198 -7.55 -2.93 -12.52
N LEU A 199 -8.53 -2.55 -13.34
CA LEU A 199 -9.33 -3.51 -14.12
C LEU A 199 -8.53 -4.00 -15.33
N GLN A 200 -8.38 -5.31 -15.48
CA GLN A 200 -7.66 -5.93 -16.59
C GLN A 200 -8.41 -7.12 -17.18
N LYS A 201 -8.03 -7.48 -18.40
CA LYS A 201 -8.49 -8.71 -19.06
C LYS A 201 -7.50 -9.83 -18.71
N GLY A 202 -7.94 -10.80 -17.92
CA GLY A 202 -7.20 -12.04 -17.69
C GLY A 202 -7.32 -12.99 -18.90
N GLU A 203 -6.86 -14.23 -18.74
CA GLU A 203 -6.89 -15.22 -19.83
C GLU A 203 -8.31 -15.57 -20.30
N ARG A 204 -9.26 -15.58 -19.37
CA ARG A 204 -10.65 -16.03 -19.62
C ARG A 204 -11.70 -15.01 -19.22
N LEU A 205 -11.45 -14.21 -18.20
CA LEU A 205 -12.40 -13.26 -17.63
C LEU A 205 -11.68 -11.95 -17.30
N TYR A 206 -12.47 -10.89 -17.16
CA TYR A 206 -11.98 -9.67 -16.54
C TYR A 206 -11.76 -9.88 -15.05
N GLU A 207 -10.74 -9.22 -14.51
CA GLU A 207 -10.36 -9.31 -13.11
C GLU A 207 -9.77 -7.98 -12.62
N TRP A 208 -9.78 -7.80 -11.30
CA TRP A 208 -9.05 -6.73 -10.65
C TRP A 208 -7.61 -7.17 -10.41
N GLN A 209 -6.65 -6.26 -10.59
CA GLN A 209 -5.23 -6.47 -10.25
C GLN A 209 -4.98 -6.64 -8.74
N PHE A 210 -6.01 -6.68 -7.92
CA PHE A 210 -5.92 -6.97 -6.49
C PHE A 210 -6.91 -8.06 -6.11
N ASN A 211 -6.60 -8.79 -5.05
CA ASN A 211 -7.44 -9.86 -4.53
C ASN A 211 -8.69 -9.28 -3.82
N LEU A 212 -9.72 -8.92 -4.58
CA LEU A 212 -10.92 -8.27 -4.04
C LEU A 212 -11.56 -9.06 -2.89
N GLN A 213 -11.63 -10.39 -3.00
CA GLN A 213 -12.17 -11.26 -1.93
C GLN A 213 -11.27 -11.29 -0.69
N GLY A 214 -9.94 -11.29 -0.87
CA GLY A 214 -8.98 -11.17 0.22
C GLY A 214 -9.09 -9.82 0.93
N LEU A 215 -9.25 -8.72 0.17
CA LEU A 215 -9.44 -7.38 0.74
C LEU A 215 -10.75 -7.29 1.54
N LYS A 216 -11.84 -7.85 1.01
CA LYS A 216 -13.12 -7.94 1.72
C LYS A 216 -13.00 -8.68 3.05
N ARG A 217 -12.37 -9.85 3.03
CA ARG A 217 -12.14 -10.68 4.22
C ARG A 217 -11.32 -9.97 5.29
N ASN A 218 -10.32 -9.19 4.87
CA ASN A 218 -9.38 -8.52 5.77
C ASN A 218 -9.73 -7.04 6.02
N LEU A 219 -10.90 -6.56 5.57
CA LEU A 219 -11.24 -5.13 5.64
C LEU A 219 -11.13 -4.57 7.06
N ALA A 220 -11.56 -5.33 8.07
CA ALA A 220 -11.43 -4.95 9.49
C ALA A 220 -9.97 -4.67 9.92
N ASN A 221 -9.03 -5.47 9.40
CA ASN A 221 -7.59 -5.34 9.67
C ASN A 221 -6.94 -4.20 8.87
N ILE A 222 -7.60 -3.72 7.81
CA ILE A 222 -7.13 -2.59 6.98
C ILE A 222 -7.65 -1.27 7.54
N ILE A 223 -8.90 -1.21 8.00
CA ILE A 223 -9.46 0.02 8.57
C ILE A 223 -8.92 0.31 9.98
N THR A 224 -8.43 -0.72 10.67
CA THR A 224 -7.88 -0.62 12.04
C THR A 224 -6.39 -0.91 12.02
N MET A 225 -5.59 -0.02 12.62
CA MET A 225 -4.17 -0.27 12.84
C MET A 225 -3.98 -1.09 14.13
N HIS A 226 -3.00 -2.00 14.18
CA HIS A 226 -2.67 -2.73 15.40
C HIS A 226 -2.28 -1.78 16.54
N ASP A 227 -2.57 -2.18 17.77
CA ASP A 227 -2.08 -1.48 18.95
C ASP A 227 -0.55 -1.71 19.08
N LEU A 228 0.23 -0.69 18.75
CA LEU A 228 1.69 -0.69 18.82
C LEU A 228 2.20 0.17 20.00
N LYS A 229 1.39 0.31 21.06
CA LYS A 229 1.78 1.04 22.28
C LYS A 229 3.15 0.59 22.81
N GLY A 230 3.94 1.57 23.23
CA GLY A 230 5.27 1.37 23.80
C GLY A 230 6.39 1.29 22.78
N LEU A 231 6.08 1.31 21.47
CA LEU A 231 7.08 1.48 20.42
C LEU A 231 7.20 2.95 20.02
N SER A 232 8.41 3.41 19.71
CA SER A 232 8.68 4.74 19.19
C SER A 232 9.57 4.68 17.95
N TYR A 233 9.47 5.72 17.13
CA TYR A 233 10.36 6.00 16.03
C TYR A 233 10.75 7.47 16.16
N ASP A 234 12.01 7.72 16.49
CA ASP A 234 12.49 9.03 16.97
C ASP A 234 13.22 9.84 15.89
N GLU A 235 13.18 9.38 14.63
CA GLU A 235 13.76 10.08 13.48
C GLU A 235 12.72 10.94 12.76
N ASP A 236 13.15 11.67 11.72
CA ASP A 236 12.30 12.60 10.98
C ASP A 236 11.11 11.90 10.27
N VAL A 237 9.91 12.39 10.58
CA VAL A 237 8.66 12.00 9.92
C VAL A 237 7.99 13.21 9.28
N LEU A 238 7.65 13.11 7.99
CA LEU A 238 6.83 14.09 7.28
C LEU A 238 5.43 13.52 7.04
N PHE A 239 4.41 14.21 7.53
CA PHE A 239 3.01 13.94 7.17
C PHE A 239 2.57 14.89 6.05
N VAL A 240 2.10 14.35 4.95
CA VAL A 240 1.51 15.09 3.82
C VAL A 240 0.02 14.78 3.77
N CYS A 241 -0.81 15.77 4.05
CA CYS A 241 -2.26 15.60 4.15
C CYS A 241 -2.97 16.37 3.04
N GLY A 242 -3.99 15.77 2.43
CA GLY A 242 -4.86 16.51 1.52
C GLY A 242 -5.58 17.64 2.26
N ALA A 243 -5.66 18.83 1.68
CA ALA A 243 -6.29 19.99 2.32
C ALA A 243 -7.75 19.75 2.74
N ASN A 244 -8.47 18.86 2.02
CA ASN A 244 -9.84 18.45 2.30
C ASN A 244 -9.94 16.95 2.62
N SER A 245 -8.90 16.37 3.23
CA SER A 245 -8.86 14.93 3.49
C SER A 245 -9.88 14.51 4.56
N PRO A 246 -10.73 13.51 4.30
CA PRO A 246 -11.56 12.92 5.34
C PRO A 246 -10.77 11.92 6.22
N TYR A 247 -9.53 11.56 5.84
CA TYR A 247 -8.71 10.53 6.50
C TYR A 247 -7.79 11.08 7.59
N VAL A 248 -7.41 12.37 7.50
CA VAL A 248 -6.58 13.05 8.48
C VAL A 248 -7.28 14.34 8.91
N ARG A 249 -7.54 14.47 10.20
CA ARG A 249 -8.14 15.65 10.83
C ARG A 249 -7.26 16.12 11.98
#